data_AF-A0A8T4Y0D0-F1
#
_entry.id   AF-A0A8T4Y0D0-F1
#
_cell.length_a   1.000
_cell.length_b   1.000
_cell.length_c   1.000
_cell.angle_alpha   90.00
_cell.angle_beta   90.00
_cell.angle_gamma   90.00
#
_symmetry.space_group_name_H-M   'P 1'
#
loop_
_entity.id
_entity.type
_entity.pdbx_description
1 polymer ?
#
loop_
_entity_poly.entity_id
_entity_poly.type
_entity_poly.pdbx_seq_one_letter_code
_entity_poly.pdbx_strand_id
1 'polypeptide(L)'
;LSFMMGVLTVYLASLIISSSSRGVFHVDKSLLTVLTANALADALKTVLSPNYGGLASSVRTIANLSLENISLLTWNLHRITNTYVAGLFLNPLHMTLALIGAVSMLKAKNESSKLILIWLSLISLIFPFSGVNLQSHLLFATPFPILIAEGLWAISRLLARFDSRLPNLLTALFLTSSLAYAVRALCNLI
;
A
#
# COMPACT_ATOMS: atom_id res chain seq x y z
N LEU A 1 -0.97 7.50 -11.24
CA LEU A 1 -1.07 8.91 -10.80
C LEU A 1 -2.31 9.15 -9.94
N SER A 2 -3.50 8.74 -10.40
CA SER A 2 -4.77 8.95 -9.66
C SER A 2 -4.80 8.43 -8.21
N PHE A 3 -4.26 7.23 -7.98
CA PHE A 3 -4.32 6.63 -6.64
C PHE A 3 -3.53 7.42 -5.58
N MET A 4 -2.31 7.88 -5.92
CA MET A 4 -1.50 8.74 -5.03
C MET A 4 -2.18 10.08 -4.74
N MET A 5 -2.88 10.65 -5.74
CA MET A 5 -3.69 11.85 -5.56
C MET A 5 -4.82 11.58 -4.56
N GLY A 6 -5.51 10.45 -4.67
CA GLY A 6 -6.52 10.02 -3.70
C GLY A 6 -5.98 9.90 -2.27
N VAL A 7 -4.82 9.26 -2.09
CA VAL A 7 -4.14 9.18 -0.78
C VAL A 7 -3.85 10.57 -0.22
N LEU A 8 -3.29 11.45 -1.05
CA LEU A 8 -2.87 12.78 -0.63
C LEU A 8 -4.07 13.69 -0.32
N THR A 9 -5.16 13.58 -1.08
CA THR A 9 -6.43 14.28 -0.82
C THR A 9 -7.06 13.82 0.48
N VAL A 10 -7.14 12.50 0.73
CA VAL A 10 -7.70 11.97 1.98
C VAL A 10 -6.83 12.35 3.18
N TYR A 11 -5.50 12.33 3.02
CA TYR A 11 -4.58 12.80 4.03
C TYR A 11 -4.79 14.28 4.36
N LEU A 12 -4.88 15.16 3.36
CA LEU A 12 -5.17 16.59 3.57
C LEU A 12 -6.56 16.81 4.19
N ALA A 13 -7.58 16.07 3.76
CA ALA A 13 -8.91 16.12 4.38
C ALA A 13 -8.86 15.71 5.86
N SER A 14 -8.12 14.65 6.19
CA SER A 14 -7.95 14.20 7.58
C SER A 14 -7.23 15.25 8.45
N LEU A 15 -6.24 15.96 7.88
CA LEU A 15 -5.56 17.07 8.54
C LEU A 15 -6.51 18.25 8.76
N ILE A 16 -7.33 18.60 7.77
CA ILE A 16 -8.33 19.67 7.86
C ILE A 16 -9.39 19.38 8.92
N ILE A 17 -9.90 18.15 8.97
CA ILE A 17 -10.88 17.73 9.98
C ILE A 17 -10.24 17.79 11.38
N SER A 18 -9.01 17.27 11.51
CA SER A 18 -8.29 17.31 12.79
C SER A 18 -7.91 18.73 13.23
N SER A 19 -7.57 19.63 12.31
CA SER A 19 -7.16 21.00 12.60
C SER A 19 -8.34 21.92 12.92
N SER A 20 -9.48 21.71 12.23
CA SER A 20 -10.76 22.38 12.52
C SER A 20 -11.22 22.11 13.95
N SER A 21 -11.02 20.88 14.46
CA SER A 21 -11.31 20.54 15.87
C SER A 21 -10.40 21.23 16.89
N ARG A 22 -9.24 21.77 16.46
CA ARG A 22 -8.22 22.39 17.34
C ARG A 22 -8.02 23.89 17.09
N GLY A 23 -8.75 24.50 16.16
CA GLY A 23 -8.69 25.94 15.88
C GLY A 23 -7.41 26.47 15.22
N VAL A 24 -6.47 25.60 14.83
CA VAL A 24 -5.19 26.00 14.21
C VAL A 24 -5.03 25.31 12.87
N PHE A 25 -5.26 26.06 11.78
CA PHE A 25 -5.05 25.58 10.41
C PHE A 25 -3.59 25.75 10.00
N HIS A 26 -2.85 24.65 9.94
CA HIS A 26 -1.58 24.59 9.21
C HIS A 26 -1.67 23.53 8.12
N VAL A 27 -1.76 23.99 6.88
CA VAL A 27 -1.59 23.15 5.69
C VAL A 27 -0.17 23.35 5.19
N ASP A 28 0.58 22.26 5.05
CA ASP A 28 1.93 22.30 4.52
C ASP A 28 1.90 22.73 3.03
N LYS A 29 2.54 23.86 2.72
CA LYS A 29 2.59 24.43 1.37
C LYS A 29 3.26 23.47 0.38
N SER A 30 4.20 22.63 0.84
CA SER A 30 4.88 21.64 0.00
C SER A 30 3.92 20.55 -0.49
N LEU A 31 3.08 20.02 0.40
CA LEU A 31 2.06 19.02 0.07
C LEU A 31 1.00 19.58 -0.86
N LEU A 32 0.57 20.82 -0.63
CA LEU A 32 -0.37 21.51 -1.52
C LEU A 32 0.21 21.65 -2.93
N THR A 33 1.50 22.01 -3.04
CA THR A 33 2.21 22.16 -4.32
C THR A 33 2.34 20.81 -5.04
N VAL A 34 2.62 19.72 -4.32
CA VAL A 34 2.66 18.37 -4.89
C VAL A 34 1.28 17.95 -5.38
N LEU A 35 0.21 18.27 -4.65
CA LEU A 35 -1.16 17.98 -5.07
C LEU A 35 -1.53 18.73 -6.34
N THR A 36 -1.27 20.04 -6.40
CA THR A 36 -1.60 20.87 -7.56
C THR A 36 -0.79 20.48 -8.79
N ALA A 37 0.51 20.19 -8.63
CA ALA A 37 1.35 19.69 -9.71
C ALA A 37 0.84 18.33 -10.25
N ASN A 38 0.42 17.42 -9.37
CA ASN A 38 -0.18 16.15 -9.80
C ASN A 38 -1.53 16.33 -10.50
N ALA A 39 -2.38 17.25 -10.01
CA ALA A 39 -3.65 17.57 -10.64
C ALA A 39 -3.46 18.15 -12.04
N LEU A 40 -2.50 19.07 -12.21
CA LEU A 40 -2.14 19.65 -13.50
C LEU A 40 -1.58 18.60 -14.47
N ALA A 41 -0.72 17.71 -13.98
CA ALA A 41 -0.20 16.60 -14.79
C ALA A 41 -1.31 15.65 -15.25
N ASP A 42 -2.32 15.39 -14.41
CA ASP A 42 -3.46 14.55 -14.76
C ASP A 42 -4.39 15.24 -15.76
N ALA A 43 -4.65 16.54 -15.59
CA ALA A 43 -5.40 17.34 -16.54
C ALA A 43 -4.71 17.37 -17.92
N LEU A 44 -3.39 17.57 -17.95
CA LEU A 44 -2.60 17.56 -19.18
C LEU A 44 -2.66 16.19 -19.87
N LYS A 45 -2.57 15.09 -19.12
CA LYS A 45 -2.73 13.72 -19.66
C LYS A 45 -4.12 13.48 -20.23
N THR A 46 -5.15 13.99 -19.56
CA THR A 46 -6.54 13.85 -20.02
C THR A 46 -6.78 14.59 -21.32
N VAL A 47 -6.18 15.78 -21.48
CA VAL A 47 -6.23 16.57 -22.73
C VAL A 47 -5.48 15.87 -23.87
N LEU A 48 -4.29 15.33 -23.60
CA LEU A 48 -3.47 14.64 -24.61
C LEU A 48 -3.97 13.23 -24.94
N SER A 49 -4.72 12.60 -24.04
CA SER A 49 -5.14 11.22 -24.15
C SER A 49 -6.45 11.00 -23.38
N PRO A 50 -7.61 11.23 -24.02
CA PRO A 50 -8.93 11.29 -23.38
C PRO A 50 -9.33 10.03 -22.59
N ASN A 51 -8.75 8.87 -22.92
CA ASN A 51 -9.02 7.60 -22.26
C ASN A 51 -8.04 7.24 -21.13
N TYR A 52 -6.98 8.02 -20.92
CA TYR A 52 -5.89 7.69 -19.98
C TYR A 52 -5.72 8.71 -18.83
N GLY A 53 -6.62 9.69 -18.73
CA GLY A 53 -6.71 10.58 -17.58
C GLY A 53 -6.98 9.82 -16.28
N GLY A 54 -6.27 10.15 -15.20
CA GLY A 54 -6.43 9.52 -13.89
C GLY A 54 -7.84 9.68 -13.32
N LEU A 55 -8.46 10.85 -13.48
CA LEU A 55 -9.84 11.08 -13.06
C LEU A 55 -10.86 10.26 -13.88
N ALA A 56 -10.77 10.28 -15.22
CA ALA A 56 -11.69 9.55 -16.09
C ALA A 56 -11.59 8.02 -15.90
N SER A 57 -10.37 7.51 -15.73
CA SER A 57 -10.14 6.10 -15.41
C SER A 57 -10.67 5.74 -14.02
N SER A 58 -10.57 6.63 -13.03
CA SER A 58 -11.08 6.38 -11.68
C SER A 58 -12.61 6.30 -11.65
N VAL A 59 -13.32 7.14 -12.40
CA VAL A 59 -14.78 7.07 -12.52
C VAL A 59 -15.23 5.75 -13.13
N ARG A 60 -14.56 5.28 -14.20
CA ARG A 60 -14.83 3.95 -14.79
C ARG A 60 -14.49 2.81 -13.82
N THR A 61 -13.44 2.98 -13.03
CA THR A 61 -13.01 1.99 -12.03
C THR A 61 -14.04 1.85 -10.91
N ILE A 62 -14.59 2.97 -10.42
CA ILE A 62 -15.67 2.98 -9.43
C ILE A 62 -16.94 2.34 -10.00
N ALA A 63 -17.26 2.61 -11.27
CA ALA A 63 -18.41 1.99 -11.94
C ALA A 63 -18.28 0.45 -12.07
N ASN A 64 -17.06 -0.09 -11.99
CA ASN A 64 -16.78 -1.53 -12.05
C ASN A 64 -16.68 -2.19 -10.66
N LEU A 65 -16.94 -1.46 -9.57
CA LEU A 65 -17.04 -2.05 -8.25
C LEU A 65 -18.36 -2.79 -8.12
N SER A 66 -18.31 -4.04 -7.65
CA SER A 66 -19.50 -4.89 -7.48
C SER A 66 -19.42 -5.68 -6.19
N LEU A 67 -20.56 -5.83 -5.52
CA LEU A 67 -20.72 -6.70 -4.36
C LEU A 67 -20.52 -8.18 -4.74
N GLU A 68 -20.80 -8.55 -5.98
CA GLU A 68 -20.60 -9.92 -6.49
C GLU A 68 -19.13 -10.34 -6.42
N ASN A 69 -18.19 -9.38 -6.56
CA ASN A 69 -16.75 -9.65 -6.47
C ASN A 69 -16.32 -10.15 -5.08
N ILE A 70 -17.08 -9.88 -4.02
CA ILE A 70 -16.80 -10.37 -2.67
C ILE A 70 -16.89 -11.90 -2.63
N SER A 71 -17.88 -12.48 -3.31
CA SER A 71 -18.05 -13.94 -3.37
C SER A 71 -16.90 -14.64 -4.10
N LEU A 72 -16.26 -13.93 -5.03
CA LEU A 72 -15.12 -14.42 -5.81
C LEU A 72 -13.77 -14.10 -5.16
N LEU A 73 -13.74 -13.36 -4.05
CA LEU A 73 -12.53 -12.80 -3.46
C LEU A 73 -11.48 -13.87 -3.16
N THR A 74 -11.85 -14.98 -2.54
CA THR A 74 -10.93 -16.07 -2.17
C THR A 74 -10.31 -16.71 -3.41
N TRP A 75 -11.13 -16.96 -4.44
CA TRP A 75 -10.66 -17.56 -5.68
C TRP A 75 -9.74 -16.60 -6.45
N ASN A 76 -10.11 -15.33 -6.50
CA ASN A 76 -9.31 -14.27 -7.10
C ASN A 76 -7.97 -14.10 -6.38
N LEU A 77 -7.95 -14.11 -5.04
CA LEU A 77 -6.73 -14.04 -4.23
C LEU A 77 -5.80 -15.22 -4.50
N HIS A 78 -6.35 -16.44 -4.56
CA HIS A 78 -5.57 -17.63 -4.87
C HIS A 78 -4.94 -17.53 -6.27
N ARG A 79 -5.74 -17.12 -7.26
CA ARG A 79 -5.28 -16.92 -8.64
C ARG A 79 -4.23 -15.81 -8.73
N ILE A 80 -4.52 -14.61 -8.22
CA ILE A 80 -3.62 -13.45 -8.33
C ILE A 80 -2.30 -13.72 -7.63
N THR A 81 -2.34 -14.36 -6.47
CA THR A 81 -1.14 -14.58 -5.68
C THR A 81 -0.21 -15.62 -6.30
N ASN A 82 -0.77 -16.67 -6.91
CA ASN A 82 0.01 -17.67 -7.64
C ASN A 82 0.52 -17.16 -9.00
N THR A 83 -0.27 -16.34 -9.70
CA THR A 83 0.03 -15.93 -11.08
C THR A 83 0.84 -14.63 -11.18
N TYR A 84 0.55 -13.61 -10.36
CA TYR A 84 1.12 -12.26 -10.57
C TYR A 84 2.23 -11.89 -9.59
N VAL A 85 2.21 -12.42 -8.38
CA VAL A 85 3.15 -12.01 -7.32
C VAL A 85 4.04 -13.17 -6.88
N ALA A 86 4.16 -14.22 -7.69
CA ALA A 86 4.98 -15.42 -7.45
C ALA A 86 4.88 -16.01 -6.03
N GLY A 87 3.77 -15.78 -5.31
CA GLY A 87 3.60 -16.21 -3.92
C GLY A 87 4.17 -15.28 -2.83
N LEU A 88 4.52 -14.01 -3.09
CA LEU A 88 5.07 -13.09 -2.06
C LEU A 88 4.08 -12.94 -0.91
N PHE A 89 2.81 -12.77 -1.26
CA PHE A 89 1.69 -12.67 -0.33
C PHE A 89 1.33 -14.02 0.31
N LEU A 90 1.88 -15.15 -0.15
CA LEU A 90 1.77 -16.45 0.51
C LEU A 90 2.91 -16.71 1.49
N ASN A 91 3.95 -15.87 1.51
CA ASN A 91 5.05 -16.04 2.43
C ASN A 91 4.60 -15.58 3.84
N PRO A 92 4.43 -16.51 4.80
CA PRO A 92 3.87 -16.17 6.10
C PRO A 92 4.76 -15.20 6.87
N LEU A 93 6.09 -15.30 6.70
CA LEU A 93 7.05 -14.41 7.34
C LEU A 93 6.89 -12.97 6.82
N HIS A 94 6.75 -12.78 5.51
CA HIS A 94 6.55 -11.46 4.92
C HIS A 94 5.21 -10.84 5.33
N MET A 95 4.13 -11.64 5.31
CA MET A 95 2.82 -11.19 5.76
C MET A 95 2.80 -10.81 7.24
N THR A 96 3.43 -11.61 8.09
CA THR A 96 3.50 -11.33 9.52
C THR A 96 4.32 -10.07 9.79
N LEU A 97 5.45 -9.89 9.10
CA LEU A 97 6.24 -8.66 9.17
C LEU A 97 5.43 -7.44 8.71
N ALA A 98 4.74 -7.52 7.57
CA ALA A 98 3.91 -6.42 7.09
C ALA A 98 2.81 -6.03 8.08
N LEU A 99 2.14 -7.02 8.69
CA LEU A 99 1.14 -6.80 9.73
C LEU A 99 1.74 -6.11 10.95
N ILE A 100 2.90 -6.59 11.42
CA ILE A 100 3.59 -5.99 12.56
C ILE A 100 4.05 -4.57 12.24
N GLY A 101 4.50 -4.31 11.01
CA GLY A 101 4.81 -2.97 10.52
C GLY A 101 3.61 -2.03 10.54
N ALA A 102 2.45 -2.49 10.06
CA ALA A 102 1.21 -1.71 10.12
C ALA A 102 0.80 -1.38 11.57
N VAL A 103 0.88 -2.35 12.47
CA VAL A 103 0.59 -2.16 13.91
C VAL A 103 1.60 -1.22 14.58
N SER A 104 2.88 -1.33 14.22
CA SER A 104 3.95 -0.44 14.69
C SER A 104 3.67 1.00 14.25
N MET A 105 3.30 1.19 12.99
CA MET A 105 2.94 2.50 12.43
C MET A 105 1.70 3.11 13.05
N LEU A 106 0.70 2.31 13.46
CA LEU A 106 -0.48 2.80 14.20
C LEU A 106 -0.10 3.42 15.54
N LYS A 107 0.96 2.91 16.20
CA LYS A 107 1.47 3.46 17.46
C LYS A 107 2.40 4.65 17.23
N ALA A 108 3.04 4.73 16.06
CA ALA A 108 3.92 5.83 15.71
C ALA A 108 3.11 7.10 15.44
N LYS A 109 3.39 8.19 16.18
CA LYS A 109 2.73 9.49 15.99
C LYS A 109 3.31 10.32 14.84
N ASN A 110 4.03 9.69 13.90
CA ASN A 110 4.68 10.39 12.79
C ASN A 110 3.71 10.58 11.62
N GLU A 111 3.79 11.73 10.94
CA GLU A 111 2.97 12.08 9.78
C GLU A 111 3.20 11.13 8.59
N SER A 112 4.43 10.66 8.37
CA SER A 112 4.73 9.67 7.32
C SER A 112 4.01 8.34 7.56
N SER A 113 3.92 7.90 8.81
CA SER A 113 3.20 6.68 9.19
C SER A 113 1.70 6.82 8.95
N LYS A 114 1.12 7.99 9.25
CA LYS A 114 -0.30 8.27 8.94
C LYS A 114 -0.58 8.20 7.45
N LEU A 115 0.28 8.78 6.62
CA LEU A 115 0.10 8.76 5.16
C LEU A 115 0.14 7.32 4.61
N ILE A 116 1.07 6.49 5.09
CA ILE A 116 1.17 5.07 4.70
C ILE A 116 -0.05 4.27 5.19
N LEU A 117 -0.57 4.56 6.37
CA LEU A 117 -1.77 3.90 6.88
C LEU A 117 -3.03 4.32 6.11
N ILE A 118 -3.16 5.59 5.71
CA ILE A 118 -4.25 6.04 4.84
C ILE A 118 -4.15 5.35 3.48
N TRP A 119 -2.95 5.24 2.92
CA TRP A 119 -2.70 4.49 1.70
C TRP A 119 -3.19 3.03 1.84
N LEU A 120 -2.72 2.33 2.87
CA LEU A 120 -3.12 0.95 3.13
C LEU A 120 -4.64 0.82 3.34
N SER A 121 -5.26 1.76 4.03
CA SER A 121 -6.70 1.77 4.31
C SER A 121 -7.52 1.95 3.04
N LEU A 122 -7.12 2.86 2.16
CA LEU A 122 -7.79 3.10 0.88
C LEU A 122 -7.74 1.88 -0.03
N ILE A 123 -6.58 1.20 -0.10
CA ILE A 123 -6.46 -0.06 -0.82
C ILE A 123 -7.39 -1.10 -0.21
N SER A 124 -7.31 -1.31 1.11
CA SER A 124 -8.09 -2.33 1.81
C SER A 124 -9.60 -2.12 1.68
N LEU A 125 -10.06 -0.87 1.66
CA LEU A 125 -11.47 -0.51 1.50
C LEU A 125 -12.00 -0.86 0.12
N ILE A 126 -11.24 -0.61 -0.94
CA ILE A 126 -11.68 -0.78 -2.33
C ILE A 126 -11.45 -2.23 -2.82
N PHE A 127 -10.44 -2.91 -2.27
CA PHE A 127 -10.00 -4.23 -2.68
C PHE A 127 -11.10 -5.32 -2.77
N PRO A 128 -11.96 -5.53 -1.74
CA PRO A 128 -12.92 -6.63 -1.78
C PRO A 128 -14.03 -6.45 -2.83
N PHE A 129 -14.30 -5.20 -3.24
CA PHE A 129 -15.33 -4.88 -4.24
C PHE A 129 -14.77 -4.82 -5.67
N SER A 130 -13.44 -4.91 -5.81
CA SER A 130 -12.73 -4.79 -7.07
C SER A 130 -12.75 -6.08 -7.89
N GLY A 131 -12.83 -5.98 -9.22
CA GLY A 131 -12.61 -7.14 -10.10
C GLY A 131 -11.14 -7.58 -10.13
N VAL A 132 -10.86 -8.78 -10.64
CA VAL A 132 -9.51 -9.43 -10.64
C VAL A 132 -8.40 -8.51 -11.14
N ASN A 133 -8.64 -7.80 -12.25
CA ASN A 133 -7.64 -6.91 -12.84
C ASN A 133 -7.32 -5.74 -11.90
N LEU A 134 -8.34 -5.15 -11.26
CA LEU A 134 -8.13 -4.04 -10.34
C LEU A 134 -7.50 -4.53 -9.02
N GLN A 135 -7.88 -5.72 -8.54
CA GLN A 135 -7.25 -6.35 -7.37
C GLN A 135 -5.75 -6.57 -7.59
N SER A 136 -5.32 -7.08 -8.76
CA SER A 136 -3.89 -7.26 -9.03
C SER A 136 -3.13 -5.93 -9.03
N HIS A 137 -3.68 -4.88 -9.65
CA HIS A 137 -3.09 -3.54 -9.61
C HIS A 137 -3.01 -2.96 -8.20
N LEU A 138 -4.05 -3.12 -7.39
CA LEU A 138 -4.09 -2.66 -6.00
C LEU A 138 -3.05 -3.39 -5.13
N LEU A 139 -2.83 -4.69 -5.35
CA LEU A 139 -1.78 -5.45 -4.66
C LEU A 139 -0.38 -4.93 -5.01
N PHE A 140 -0.10 -4.65 -6.28
CA PHE A 140 1.18 -4.05 -6.68
C PHE A 140 1.36 -2.62 -6.15
N ALA A 141 0.27 -1.86 -6.03
CA ALA A 141 0.29 -0.52 -5.47
C ALA A 141 0.32 -0.52 -3.93
N THR A 142 0.26 -1.67 -3.26
CA THR A 142 0.32 -1.71 -1.79
C THR A 142 1.73 -1.38 -1.32
N PRO A 143 1.92 -0.55 -0.27
CA PRO A 143 3.24 -0.20 0.26
C PRO A 143 3.85 -1.37 1.08
N PHE A 144 3.72 -2.59 0.57
CA PHE A 144 4.08 -3.84 1.24
C PHE A 144 5.55 -3.91 1.64
N PRO A 145 6.53 -3.51 0.79
CA PRO A 145 7.93 -3.49 1.19
C PRO A 145 8.21 -2.55 2.37
N ILE A 146 7.52 -1.41 2.44
CA ILE A 146 7.67 -0.43 3.52
C ILE A 146 7.13 -1.01 4.82
N LEU A 147 5.97 -1.68 4.77
CA LEU A 147 5.39 -2.36 5.92
C LEU A 147 6.28 -3.50 6.42
N ILE A 148 6.85 -4.31 5.53
CA ILE A 148 7.79 -5.38 5.91
C ILE A 148 9.03 -4.80 6.59
N ALA A 149 9.63 -3.75 6.02
CA ALA A 149 10.82 -3.12 6.57
C ALA A 149 10.56 -2.59 7.98
N GLU A 150 9.41 -1.93 8.19
CA GLU A 150 9.02 -1.48 9.53
C GLU A 150 8.74 -2.62 10.50
N GLY A 151 8.09 -3.69 10.03
CA GLY A 151 7.89 -4.89 10.83
C GLY A 151 9.20 -5.51 11.28
N LEU A 152 10.16 -5.64 10.34
CA LEU A 152 11.48 -6.19 10.61
C LEU A 152 12.21 -5.33 11.63
N TRP A 153 12.16 -4.01 11.50
CA TRP A 153 12.79 -3.09 12.46
C TRP A 153 12.12 -3.13 13.84
N ALA A 154 10.79 -3.17 13.89
CA ALA A 154 10.03 -3.25 15.14
C ALA A 154 10.35 -4.55 15.91
N ILE A 155 10.33 -5.70 15.24
CA ILE A 155 10.66 -6.99 15.86
C ILE A 155 12.13 -7.06 16.23
N SER A 156 13.03 -6.60 15.37
CA SER A 156 14.48 -6.62 15.66
C SER A 156 14.80 -5.84 16.93
N ARG A 157 14.20 -4.66 17.13
CA ARG A 157 14.36 -3.89 18.37
C ARG A 157 13.79 -4.61 19.60
N LEU A 158 12.69 -5.34 19.44
CA LEU A 158 12.09 -6.10 20.52
C LEU A 158 12.96 -7.31 20.89
N LEU A 159 13.45 -8.06 19.90
CA LEU A 159 14.33 -9.21 20.09
C LEU A 159 15.70 -8.82 20.67
N ALA A 160 16.26 -7.69 20.25
CA ALA A 160 17.53 -7.17 20.77
C ALA A 160 17.50 -6.92 22.29
N ARG A 161 16.32 -6.71 22.88
CA ARG A 161 16.17 -6.59 24.34
C ARG A 161 16.34 -7.91 25.08
N PHE A 162 16.10 -9.04 24.40
CA PHE A 162 16.23 -10.38 24.98
C PHE A 162 17.61 -10.98 24.67
N ASP A 163 18.06 -10.88 23.42
CA ASP A 163 19.36 -11.39 22.98
C ASP A 163 19.83 -10.60 21.75
N SER A 164 21.10 -10.17 21.76
CA SER A 164 21.73 -9.41 20.69
C SER A 164 21.92 -10.21 19.38
N ARG A 165 21.83 -11.54 19.42
CA ARG A 165 21.99 -12.43 18.25
C ARG A 165 20.69 -12.66 17.48
N LEU A 166 19.54 -12.55 18.15
CA LEU A 166 18.22 -12.80 17.56
C LEU A 166 17.88 -11.85 16.38
N PRO A 167 18.21 -10.54 16.40
CA PRO A 167 18.02 -9.66 15.26
C PRO A 167 18.79 -10.11 14.01
N ASN A 168 20.02 -10.58 14.19
CA ASN A 168 20.85 -11.08 13.09
C ASN A 168 20.26 -12.36 12.50
N LEU A 169 19.76 -13.26 13.35
CA LEU A 169 19.08 -14.48 12.92
C LEU A 169 17.79 -14.16 12.16
N LEU A 170 16.98 -13.21 12.65
CA LEU A 170 15.78 -12.76 11.95
C LEU A 170 16.11 -12.16 10.57
N THR A 171 17.16 -11.36 10.50
CA THR A 171 17.62 -10.75 9.23
C THR A 171 18.11 -11.83 8.26
N ALA A 172 18.85 -12.84 8.74
CA ALA A 172 19.27 -13.97 7.93
C ALA A 172 18.08 -14.80 7.42
N LEU A 173 17.08 -15.07 8.27
CA LEU A 173 15.83 -15.73 7.87
C LEU A 173 15.05 -14.92 6.83
N PHE A 174 14.98 -13.60 7.01
CA PHE A 174 14.34 -12.72 6.05
C PHE A 174 15.06 -12.72 4.69
N LEU A 175 16.39 -12.61 4.68
CA LEU A 175 17.19 -12.62 3.46
C LEU A 175 17.12 -13.97 2.74
N THR A 176 17.25 -15.08 3.45
CA THR A 176 17.12 -16.43 2.88
C THR A 176 15.73 -16.66 2.31
N SER A 177 14.69 -16.25 3.03
CA SER A 177 13.31 -16.29 2.53
C SER A 177 13.09 -15.41 1.31
N SER A 178 13.69 -14.22 1.27
CA SER A 178 13.59 -13.29 0.13
C SER A 178 14.32 -13.83 -1.10
N LEU A 179 15.48 -14.44 -0.90
CA LEU A 179 16.26 -15.09 -1.96
C LEU A 179 15.51 -16.29 -2.54
N ALA A 180 14.95 -17.16 -1.69
CA ALA A 180 14.12 -18.29 -2.12
C ALA A 180 12.92 -17.82 -2.96
N TYR A 181 12.30 -16.71 -2.54
CA TYR A 181 11.23 -16.08 -3.30
C TYR A 181 11.73 -15.51 -4.64
N ALA A 182 12.84 -14.77 -4.65
CA ALA A 182 13.41 -14.19 -5.87
C ALA A 182 13.76 -15.29 -6.89
N VAL A 183 14.34 -16.40 -6.45
CA VAL A 183 14.62 -17.57 -7.30
C VAL A 183 13.33 -18.16 -7.86
N ARG A 184 12.30 -18.36 -7.03
CA ARG A 184 10.98 -18.87 -7.49
C ARG A 184 10.33 -17.93 -8.51
N ALA A 185 10.40 -16.62 -8.28
CA ALA A 185 9.89 -15.62 -9.20
C ALA A 185 10.63 -15.67 -10.55
N LEU A 186 11.95 -15.87 -10.52
CA LEU A 186 12.79 -15.97 -11.71
C LEU A 186 12.52 -17.27 -12.49
N CYS A 187 12.32 -18.39 -11.80
CA CYS A 187 11.92 -19.67 -12.41
C CYS A 187 10.53 -19.62 -13.05
N ASN A 188 9.59 -18.85 -12.50
CA ASN A 188 8.25 -18.68 -13.06
C ASN A 188 8.21 -17.72 -14.28
N LEU A 189 9.32 -17.04 -14.56
CA LEU A 189 9.46 -16.06 -15.66
C LEU A 189 10.04 -16.68 -16.93
N ILE A 190 10.62 -17.89 -16.81
CA ILE A 190 11.14 -18.74 -17.89
C ILE A 190 10.04 -19.74 -18.28
#